data_AF-A0A2D6E0L3-F1
#
_entry.id   AF-A0A2D6E0L3-F1
#
_cell.length_a   1.000
_cell.length_b   1.000
_cell.length_c   1.000
_cell.angle_alpha   90.00
_cell.angle_beta   90.00
_cell.angle_gamma   90.00
#
_symmetry.space_group_name_H-M   'P 1'
#
loop_
_entity.id
_entity.type
_entity.pdbx_description
1 polymer ?
#
loop_
_entity_poly.entity_id
_entity_poly.type
_entity_poly.pdbx_seq_one_letter_code
_entity_poly.pdbx_strand_id
1 'polypeptide(L)'
;MDVKEYIRKHVRTILQEQDSNSSDSKKKSSKKNKKIKSVGVGRGRFKWDIGEAGALATKDPSKLMSNLKIGDVKISENQLEMLQSILEQATSGTEEMSEVYTFLDSQPSYKDKEENKMETATIGVNLIPMRDAQKYIEHTVTGATNAFGINWDKDIEVTSEGGNVVVVLV
;
A
#
# COMPACT_ATOMS: atom_id res chain seq x y z
N MET A 1 37.96 -27.96 25.91
CA MET A 1 36.83 -27.55 25.06
C MET A 1 37.41 -27.12 23.73
N ASP A 2 36.88 -27.65 22.64
CA ASP A 2 37.31 -27.32 21.28
C ASP A 2 36.76 -25.93 20.89
N VAL A 3 37.61 -25.07 20.33
CA VAL A 3 37.26 -23.67 19.97
C VAL A 3 36.08 -23.64 19.01
N LYS A 4 35.95 -24.66 18.16
CA LYS A 4 34.83 -24.81 17.23
C LYS A 4 33.49 -25.06 17.94
N GLU A 5 33.48 -25.78 19.05
CA GLU A 5 32.26 -25.99 19.84
C GLU A 5 31.81 -24.70 20.52
N TYR A 6 32.77 -23.91 21.04
CA TYR A 6 32.49 -22.62 21.66
C TYR A 6 31.85 -21.65 20.66
N ILE A 7 32.42 -21.52 19.46
CA ILE A 7 31.89 -20.65 18.40
C ILE A 7 30.49 -21.11 17.95
N ARG A 8 30.28 -22.43 17.75
CA ARG A 8 28.96 -22.95 17.35
C ARG A 8 27.90 -22.72 18.42
N LYS A 9 28.25 -22.85 19.70
CA LYS A 9 27.33 -22.59 20.81
C LYS A 9 26.98 -21.11 20.87
N HIS A 10 27.96 -20.23 20.72
CA HIS A 10 27.75 -18.78 20.79
C HIS A 10 26.92 -18.25 19.60
N VAL A 11 27.16 -18.74 18.38
CA VAL A 11 26.37 -18.39 17.19
C VAL A 11 24.93 -18.89 17.31
N ARG A 12 24.69 -20.08 17.87
CA ARG A 12 23.33 -20.57 18.14
C ARG A 12 22.59 -19.71 19.17
N THR A 13 23.27 -19.26 20.22
CA THR A 13 22.68 -18.37 21.23
C THR A 13 22.26 -17.04 20.61
N ILE A 14 23.11 -16.43 19.77
CA ILE A 14 22.78 -15.17 19.08
C ILE A 14 21.59 -15.35 18.13
N LEU A 15 21.53 -16.45 17.37
CA LEU A 15 20.41 -16.73 16.47
C LEU A 15 19.10 -16.99 17.23
N GLN A 16 19.15 -17.73 18.35
CA GLN A 16 17.96 -17.94 19.18
C GLN A 16 17.52 -16.67 19.91
N GLU A 17 18.42 -15.79 20.33
CA GLU A 17 18.06 -14.50 20.96
C GLU A 17 17.45 -13.51 19.95
N GLN A 18 17.80 -13.59 18.66
CA GLN A 18 17.15 -12.79 17.62
C GLN A 18 15.75 -13.30 17.25
N ASP A 19 15.50 -14.61 17.31
CA ASP A 19 14.14 -15.16 17.13
C ASP A 19 13.25 -14.93 18.37
N SER A 20 13.83 -14.87 19.57
CA SER A 20 13.09 -14.80 20.85
C SER A 20 12.68 -13.38 21.28
N ASN A 21 13.24 -12.32 20.67
CA ASN A 21 12.84 -10.93 20.95
C ASN A 21 11.71 -10.40 20.05
N SER A 22 11.05 -11.28 19.29
CA SER A 22 9.93 -10.95 18.40
C SER A 22 8.59 -11.51 18.87
N SER A 23 8.50 -11.96 20.13
CA SER A 23 7.26 -12.47 20.71
C SER A 23 6.86 -11.66 21.94
N ASP A 24 6.31 -10.46 21.71
CA ASP A 24 5.31 -9.92 22.62
C ASP A 24 3.97 -9.75 21.90
N SER A 25 2.99 -10.41 22.49
CA SER A 25 1.80 -10.93 21.85
C SER A 25 0.66 -9.92 21.80
N LYS A 26 0.08 -9.82 20.60
CA LYS A 26 -1.36 -9.92 20.32
C LYS A 26 -2.31 -9.61 21.49
N LYS A 27 -2.89 -8.42 21.45
CA LYS A 27 -4.34 -8.23 21.63
C LYS A 27 -4.90 -7.50 20.41
N LYS A 28 -4.84 -8.17 19.24
CA LYS A 28 -5.45 -7.66 18.00
C LYS A 28 -6.95 -7.97 18.08
N SER A 29 -7.70 -7.02 18.60
CA SER A 29 -9.15 -6.92 18.40
C SER A 29 -9.44 -7.19 16.91
N SER A 30 -10.23 -8.21 16.62
CA SER A 30 -10.75 -8.47 15.29
C SER A 30 -11.80 -7.41 14.93
N LYS A 31 -11.35 -6.16 14.74
CA LYS A 31 -12.10 -5.20 13.93
C LYS A 31 -12.08 -5.76 12.52
N LYS A 32 -13.26 -5.94 11.92
CA LYS A 32 -13.37 -6.22 10.48
C LYS A 32 -12.71 -5.04 9.75
N ASN A 33 -11.44 -5.17 9.40
CA ASN A 33 -10.80 -4.20 8.51
C ASN A 33 -11.52 -4.28 7.17
N LYS A 34 -11.98 -3.13 6.69
CA LYS A 34 -12.54 -2.99 5.36
C LYS A 34 -11.52 -3.40 4.31
N LYS A 35 -12.02 -3.95 3.20
CA LYS A 35 -11.17 -4.62 2.24
C LYS A 35 -10.72 -3.63 1.17
N ILE A 36 -9.42 -3.55 0.98
CA ILE A 36 -8.82 -2.99 -0.24
C ILE A 36 -8.88 -4.11 -1.29
N LYS A 37 -9.59 -3.86 -2.39
CA LYS A 37 -9.76 -4.81 -3.50
C LYS A 37 -9.28 -4.16 -4.80
N SER A 38 -8.69 -4.97 -5.66
CA SER A 38 -8.39 -4.58 -7.05
C SER A 38 -9.41 -5.25 -7.96
N VAL A 39 -10.00 -4.51 -8.88
CA VAL A 39 -10.83 -5.08 -9.93
C VAL A 39 -9.92 -5.58 -11.06
N GLY A 40 -9.78 -6.91 -11.16
CA GLY A 40 -9.51 -7.59 -12.43
C GLY A 40 -8.24 -7.23 -13.20
N VAL A 41 -7.10 -6.99 -12.56
CA VAL A 41 -5.80 -7.04 -13.28
C VAL A 41 -5.58 -8.46 -13.76
N GLY A 42 -5.70 -8.71 -15.07
CA GLY A 42 -5.70 -10.05 -15.69
C GLY A 42 -4.56 -10.99 -15.30
N ARG A 43 -4.63 -12.25 -15.77
CA ARG A 43 -3.65 -13.30 -15.42
C ARG A 43 -2.27 -13.00 -16.03
N GLY A 44 -1.20 -13.17 -15.23
CA GLY A 44 0.20 -13.07 -15.69
C GLY A 44 1.15 -12.70 -14.56
N ARG A 45 2.47 -12.81 -14.78
CA ARG A 45 3.45 -12.29 -13.83
C ARG A 45 3.48 -10.76 -13.92
N PHE A 46 3.56 -10.09 -12.77
CA PHE A 46 3.86 -8.66 -12.70
C PHE A 46 5.38 -8.47 -12.81
N LYS A 47 5.81 -7.24 -13.11
CA LYS A 47 7.23 -6.89 -12.99
C LYS A 47 7.73 -7.15 -11.58
N TRP A 48 9.01 -7.50 -11.47
CA TRP A 48 9.63 -7.91 -10.21
C TRP A 48 9.50 -6.82 -9.14
N ASP A 49 9.76 -5.56 -9.49
CA ASP A 49 9.68 -4.41 -8.58
C ASP A 49 8.27 -4.23 -7.96
N ILE A 50 7.21 -4.54 -8.73
CA ILE A 50 5.83 -4.46 -8.26
C ILE A 50 5.53 -5.61 -7.31
N GLY A 51 6.07 -6.80 -7.61
CA GLY A 51 6.01 -7.95 -6.70
C GLY A 51 6.72 -7.68 -5.37
N GLU A 52 7.87 -7.02 -5.41
CA GLU A 52 8.58 -6.58 -4.20
C GLU A 52 7.79 -5.54 -3.41
N ALA A 53 7.21 -4.53 -4.08
CA ALA A 53 6.36 -3.54 -3.44
C ALA A 53 5.16 -4.21 -2.73
N GLY A 54 4.53 -5.22 -3.35
CA GLY A 54 3.47 -5.99 -2.73
C GLY A 54 3.93 -6.82 -1.52
N ALA A 55 5.13 -7.39 -1.58
CA ALA A 55 5.72 -8.10 -0.44
C ALA A 55 6.02 -7.13 0.71
N LEU A 56 6.55 -5.94 0.43
CA LEU A 56 6.81 -4.91 1.44
C LEU A 56 5.51 -4.37 2.05
N ALA A 57 4.47 -4.11 1.25
CA ALA A 57 3.18 -3.63 1.74
C ALA A 57 2.55 -4.52 2.83
N THR A 58 2.90 -5.82 2.85
CA THR A 58 2.40 -6.80 3.82
C THR A 58 3.41 -7.13 4.92
N LYS A 59 4.70 -7.26 4.61
CA LYS A 59 5.74 -7.68 5.57
C LYS A 59 6.38 -6.53 6.33
N ASP A 60 6.65 -5.42 5.63
CA ASP A 60 7.35 -4.26 6.17
C ASP A 60 6.80 -2.97 5.54
N PRO A 61 5.57 -2.58 5.93
CA PRO A 61 4.87 -1.47 5.30
C PRO A 61 5.58 -0.13 5.57
N SER A 62 6.24 0.02 6.72
CA SER A 62 7.02 1.22 7.05
C SER A 62 8.18 1.43 6.09
N LYS A 63 8.89 0.36 5.70
CA LYS A 63 9.95 0.45 4.69
C LYS A 63 9.40 0.81 3.31
N LEU A 64 8.24 0.27 2.91
CA LEU A 64 7.60 0.70 1.66
C LEU A 64 7.31 2.19 1.68
N MET A 65 6.66 2.70 2.72
CA MET A 65 6.33 4.12 2.83
C MET A 65 7.59 4.99 2.82
N SER A 66 8.66 4.58 3.51
CA SER A 66 9.95 5.29 3.46
C SER A 66 10.55 5.33 2.05
N ASN A 67 10.49 4.23 1.29
CA ASN A 67 11.00 4.18 -0.08
C ASN A 67 10.22 5.13 -1.00
N LEU A 68 8.92 5.27 -0.76
CA LEU A 68 8.03 6.16 -1.52
C LEU A 68 8.01 7.60 -0.97
N LYS A 69 8.77 7.87 0.09
CA LYS A 69 8.80 9.13 0.83
C LYS A 69 7.41 9.58 1.31
N ILE A 70 6.57 8.63 1.70
CA ILE A 70 5.27 8.86 2.32
C ILE A 70 5.49 8.91 3.83
N GLY A 71 5.35 10.09 4.43
CA GLY A 71 5.72 10.30 5.85
C GLY A 71 4.62 10.91 6.71
N ASP A 72 3.90 11.90 6.17
CA ASP A 72 3.01 12.77 6.94
C ASP A 72 1.55 12.62 6.50
N VAL A 73 1.03 11.39 6.56
CA VAL A 73 -0.38 11.16 6.28
C VAL A 73 -1.21 11.66 7.46
N LYS A 74 -1.87 12.80 7.28
CA LYS A 74 -2.80 13.34 8.28
C LYS A 74 -4.03 12.45 8.34
N ILE A 75 -4.24 11.79 9.48
CA ILE A 75 -5.47 11.05 9.74
C ILE A 75 -6.59 12.10 9.94
N SER A 76 -7.48 12.21 8.96
CA SER A 76 -8.63 13.12 8.98
C SER A 76 -9.94 12.33 8.99
N GLU A 77 -11.04 12.99 9.35
CA GLU A 77 -12.40 12.42 9.20
C GLU A 77 -12.77 12.24 7.73
N ASN A 78 -12.16 13.03 6.84
CA ASN A 78 -12.39 12.95 5.40
C ASN A 78 -11.43 11.94 4.75
N GLN A 79 -11.94 10.72 4.55
CA GLN A 79 -11.13 9.61 4.03
C GLN A 79 -10.63 9.85 2.60
N LEU A 80 -11.36 10.62 1.79
CA LEU A 80 -10.92 11.01 0.47
C LEU A 80 -9.67 11.91 0.55
N GLU A 81 -9.63 12.88 1.47
CA GLU A 81 -8.45 13.74 1.66
C GLU A 81 -7.23 12.94 2.13
N MET A 82 -7.44 11.99 3.03
CA MET A 82 -6.36 11.10 3.49
C MET A 82 -5.85 10.24 2.34
N LEU A 83 -6.74 9.69 1.52
CA LEU A 83 -6.38 8.92 0.33
C LEU A 83 -5.63 9.79 -0.69
N GLN A 84 -6.11 11.01 -0.97
CA GLN A 84 -5.44 11.98 -1.84
C GLN A 84 -4.02 12.23 -1.36
N SER A 85 -3.82 12.51 -0.07
CA SER A 85 -2.50 12.80 0.48
C SER A 85 -1.53 11.62 0.30
N ILE A 86 -2.00 10.37 0.48
CA ILE A 86 -1.21 9.16 0.23
C ILE A 86 -0.83 9.06 -1.24
N LEU A 87 -1.80 9.23 -2.14
CA LEU A 87 -1.61 9.05 -3.59
C LEU A 87 -0.73 10.16 -4.19
N GLU A 88 -0.92 11.40 -3.74
CA GLU A 88 -0.09 12.53 -4.13
C GLU A 88 1.36 12.31 -3.70
N GLN A 89 1.60 11.93 -2.43
CA GLN A 89 2.95 11.60 -1.95
C GLN A 89 3.55 10.39 -2.70
N ALA A 90 2.75 9.37 -3.00
CA ALA A 90 3.24 8.20 -3.72
C ALA A 90 3.63 8.49 -5.18
N THR A 91 2.90 9.40 -5.83
CA THR A 91 3.12 9.75 -7.24
C THR A 91 4.14 10.87 -7.41
N SER A 92 4.36 11.71 -6.41
CA SER A 92 5.31 12.83 -6.48
C SER A 92 6.52 12.72 -5.55
N GLY A 93 6.56 11.72 -4.66
CA GLY A 93 7.60 11.55 -3.65
C GLY A 93 8.98 11.22 -4.24
N THR A 94 9.02 10.63 -5.42
CA THR A 94 10.27 10.40 -6.17
C THR A 94 10.15 10.90 -7.61
N GLU A 95 11.28 11.27 -8.20
CA GLU A 95 11.35 11.80 -9.56
C GLU A 95 10.82 10.76 -10.55
N GLU A 96 11.20 9.50 -10.39
CA GLU A 96 10.78 8.39 -11.23
C GLU A 96 9.26 8.20 -11.20
N MET A 97 8.62 8.36 -10.04
CA MET A 97 7.17 8.21 -9.93
C MET A 97 6.42 9.40 -10.53
N SER A 98 6.99 10.60 -10.43
CA SER A 98 6.41 11.81 -11.01
C SER A 98 6.42 11.81 -12.54
N GLU A 99 7.37 11.10 -13.15
CA GLU A 99 7.39 10.88 -14.59
C GLU A 99 6.34 9.84 -15.02
N VAL A 100 6.17 8.80 -14.20
CA VAL A 100 5.28 7.67 -14.52
C VAL A 100 3.81 8.04 -14.35
N TYR A 101 3.49 8.79 -13.30
CA TYR A 101 2.15 9.13 -12.89
C TYR A 101 1.88 10.62 -13.01
N THR A 102 0.68 10.99 -13.46
CA THR A 102 0.21 12.37 -13.44
C THR A 102 -1.04 12.42 -12.57
N PHE A 103 -0.99 13.11 -11.44
CA PHE A 103 -2.15 13.22 -10.58
C PHE A 103 -3.26 14.03 -11.28
N LEU A 104 -4.45 13.43 -11.39
CA LEU A 104 -5.56 13.92 -12.22
C LEU A 104 -6.81 14.11 -11.37
N ASP A 105 -6.68 14.95 -10.35
CA ASP A 105 -7.77 15.42 -9.49
C ASP A 105 -8.56 14.30 -8.78
N SER A 106 -9.30 14.72 -7.78
CA SER A 106 -10.11 13.85 -6.94
C SER A 106 -11.45 14.51 -6.77
N GLN A 107 -12.43 14.00 -7.49
CA GLN A 107 -13.77 14.55 -7.48
C GLN A 107 -14.72 13.52 -6.86
N PRO A 108 -15.69 13.96 -6.06
CA PRO A 108 -16.84 13.12 -5.77
C PRO A 108 -17.51 12.80 -7.11
N SER A 109 -17.46 11.54 -7.54
CA SER A 109 -18.10 11.11 -8.77
C SER A 109 -19.37 10.33 -8.45
N TYR A 110 -20.43 10.67 -9.18
CA TYR A 110 -21.71 9.99 -9.07
C TYR A 110 -21.72 8.90 -10.14
N LYS A 111 -21.50 7.63 -9.74
CA LYS A 111 -21.70 6.51 -10.64
C LYS A 111 -23.13 5.99 -10.47
N ASP A 112 -23.99 6.41 -11.39
CA ASP A 112 -25.36 5.95 -11.65
C ASP A 112 -26.45 6.25 -10.59
N LYS A 113 -27.69 6.19 -11.10
CA LYS A 113 -28.94 6.85 -10.67
C LYS A 113 -29.52 6.51 -9.28
N GLU A 114 -28.76 5.92 -8.37
CA GLU A 114 -29.22 5.57 -7.01
C GLU A 114 -28.19 6.01 -5.97
N GLU A 115 -28.41 7.20 -5.40
CA GLU A 115 -28.02 7.76 -4.08
C GLU A 115 -26.70 7.40 -3.35
N ASN A 116 -25.81 6.57 -3.89
CA ASN A 116 -24.51 6.29 -3.28
C ASN A 116 -23.45 7.23 -3.86
N LYS A 117 -23.19 8.31 -3.14
CA LYS A 117 -22.03 9.19 -3.36
C LYS A 117 -20.75 8.36 -3.25
N MET A 118 -20.14 8.05 -4.40
CA MET A 118 -18.82 7.44 -4.45
C MET A 118 -17.77 8.55 -4.46
N GLU A 119 -16.77 8.41 -3.59
CA GLU A 119 -15.63 9.31 -3.56
C GLU A 119 -14.53 8.67 -4.40
N THR A 120 -14.02 9.40 -5.39
CA THR A 120 -13.05 8.87 -6.35
C THR A 120 -11.81 9.74 -6.46
N ALA A 121 -10.65 9.10 -6.51
CA ALA A 121 -9.38 9.71 -6.85
C ALA A 121 -8.88 9.13 -8.18
N THR A 122 -8.49 10.00 -9.13
CA THR A 122 -8.03 9.58 -10.46
C THR A 122 -6.56 9.92 -10.65
N ILE A 123 -5.81 8.96 -11.20
CA ILE A 123 -4.37 9.08 -11.45
C ILE A 123 -4.10 8.68 -12.89
N GLY A 124 -3.52 9.59 -13.67
CA GLY A 124 -3.04 9.28 -15.01
C GLY A 124 -1.75 8.48 -14.99
N VAL A 125 -1.59 7.64 -16.01
CA VAL A 125 -0.42 6.78 -16.17
C VAL A 125 0.13 6.97 -17.58
N ASN A 126 1.42 7.31 -17.69
CA ASN A 126 2.04 7.58 -18.99
C ASN A 126 3.03 6.50 -19.42
N LEU A 127 3.98 6.14 -18.54
CA LEU A 127 5.17 5.37 -18.94
C LEU A 127 5.08 3.86 -18.72
N ILE A 128 4.22 3.40 -17.79
CA ILE A 128 4.12 1.99 -17.43
C ILE A 128 2.80 1.37 -17.87
N PRO A 129 2.74 0.04 -18.05
CA PRO A 129 1.48 -0.65 -18.34
C PRO A 129 0.44 -0.36 -17.26
N MET A 130 -0.80 -0.06 -17.67
CA MET A 130 -1.90 0.24 -16.76
C MET A 130 -2.09 -0.81 -15.66
N ARG A 131 -1.94 -2.09 -16.02
CA ARG A 131 -2.02 -3.23 -15.10
C ARG A 131 -1.00 -3.14 -13.96
N ASP A 132 0.23 -2.79 -14.31
CA ASP A 132 1.33 -2.63 -13.37
C ASP A 132 1.08 -1.41 -12.47
N ALA A 133 0.61 -0.32 -13.09
CA ALA A 133 0.27 0.90 -12.38
C ALA A 133 -0.83 0.71 -11.33
N GLN A 134 -1.93 0.07 -11.73
CA GLN A 134 -3.05 -0.24 -10.85
C GLN A 134 -2.59 -1.08 -9.65
N LYS A 135 -1.76 -2.10 -9.91
CA LYS A 135 -1.28 -2.99 -8.86
C LYS A 135 -0.32 -2.30 -7.90
N TYR A 136 0.52 -1.43 -8.41
CA TYR A 136 1.39 -0.60 -7.59
C TYR A 136 0.57 0.31 -6.66
N ILE A 137 -0.44 1.01 -7.17
CA ILE A 137 -1.32 1.87 -6.35
C ILE A 137 -2.04 1.07 -5.27
N GLU A 138 -2.54 -0.12 -5.59
CA GLU A 138 -3.14 -1.03 -4.59
C GLU A 138 -2.16 -1.38 -3.46
N HIS A 139 -0.90 -1.70 -3.80
CA HIS A 139 0.14 -2.00 -2.83
C HIS A 139 0.49 -0.79 -1.97
N THR A 140 0.55 0.39 -2.56
CA THR A 140 0.78 1.64 -1.84
C THR A 140 -0.33 1.92 -0.84
N VAL A 141 -1.60 1.87 -1.25
CA VAL A 141 -2.73 2.11 -0.33
C VAL A 141 -2.77 1.05 0.78
N THR A 142 -2.50 -0.20 0.44
CA THR A 142 -2.42 -1.30 1.43
C THR A 142 -1.27 -1.06 2.41
N GLY A 143 -0.10 -0.68 1.90
CA GLY A 143 1.08 -0.37 2.71
C GLY A 143 0.83 0.81 3.64
N ALA A 144 0.26 1.91 3.15
CA ALA A 144 -0.10 3.07 3.94
C ALA A 144 -1.10 2.73 5.05
N THR A 145 -2.12 1.92 4.71
CA THR A 145 -3.10 1.44 5.68
C THR A 145 -2.44 0.66 6.81
N ASN A 146 -1.50 -0.22 6.47
CA ASN A 146 -0.79 -1.04 7.44
C ASN A 146 0.26 -0.25 8.23
N ALA A 147 0.95 0.71 7.61
CA ALA A 147 2.01 1.52 8.23
C ALA A 147 1.45 2.54 9.22
N PHE A 148 0.39 3.26 8.82
CA PHE A 148 -0.18 4.36 9.60
C PHE A 148 -1.38 3.91 10.46
N GLY A 149 -1.78 2.64 10.37
CA GLY A 149 -2.91 2.10 11.14
C GLY A 149 -4.25 2.70 10.75
N ILE A 150 -4.40 3.08 9.48
CA ILE A 150 -5.60 3.73 8.96
C ILE A 150 -6.77 2.74 9.03
N ASN A 151 -7.90 3.22 9.54
CA ASN A 151 -9.14 2.45 9.55
C ASN A 151 -10.15 3.08 8.59
N TRP A 152 -10.40 2.42 7.46
CA TRP A 152 -11.33 2.90 6.45
C TRP A 152 -12.79 2.64 6.85
N ASP A 153 -13.64 3.62 6.57
CA ASP A 153 -15.08 3.62 6.80
C ASP A 153 -15.84 3.21 5.55
N LYS A 154 -15.15 3.03 4.41
CA LYS A 154 -15.63 2.49 3.14
C LYS A 154 -14.64 1.43 2.62
N ASP A 155 -15.11 0.46 1.84
CA ASP A 155 -14.21 -0.45 1.12
C ASP A 155 -13.46 0.37 0.07
N ILE A 156 -12.22 -0.01 -0.27
CA ILE A 156 -11.44 0.66 -1.31
C ILE A 156 -11.37 -0.26 -2.51
N GLU A 157 -11.76 0.25 -3.68
CA GLU A 157 -11.63 -0.44 -4.95
C GLU A 157 -10.66 0.30 -5.87
N VAL A 158 -9.61 -0.39 -6.31
CA VAL A 158 -8.66 0.15 -7.29
C VAL A 158 -8.97 -0.48 -8.65
N THR A 159 -9.36 0.36 -9.61
CA THR A 159 -9.70 -0.02 -10.98
C THR A 159 -8.92 0.83 -11.99
N SER A 160 -9.05 0.52 -13.27
CA SER A 160 -8.50 1.32 -14.36
C SER A 160 -9.59 1.72 -15.34
N GLU A 161 -9.66 3.00 -15.71
CA GLU A 161 -10.65 3.53 -16.66
C GLU A 161 -9.99 4.58 -17.55
N GLY A 162 -10.13 4.42 -18.88
CA GLY A 162 -9.71 5.45 -19.84
C GLY A 162 -8.22 5.84 -19.82
N GLY A 163 -7.31 4.92 -19.49
CA GLY A 163 -5.88 5.24 -19.36
C GLY A 163 -5.48 5.83 -18.01
N ASN A 164 -6.39 5.80 -17.03
CA ASN A 164 -6.14 6.24 -15.66
C ASN A 164 -6.38 5.10 -14.67
N VAL A 165 -5.70 5.14 -13.53
CA VAL A 165 -6.03 4.36 -12.34
C VAL A 165 -7.06 5.15 -11.54
N VAL A 166 -8.19 4.53 -11.20
CA VAL A 166 -9.27 5.13 -10.42
C VAL A 166 -9.36 4.38 -9.11
N VAL A 167 -9.28 5.11 -7.99
CA VAL A 167 -9.46 4.58 -6.64
C VAL A 167 -10.81 5.05 -6.13
N VAL A 168 -11.70 4.11 -5.80
CA VAL A 168 -13.08 4.34 -5.38
C VAL A 168 -13.27 3.93 -3.93
N LEU A 169 -13.88 4.80 -3.13
CA LEU A 169 -14.37 4.48 -1.79
C LEU A 169 -15.85 4.05 -1.87
N VAL A 170 -16.13 2.78 -1.55
CA VAL A 170 -17.44 2.10 -1.67
C VAL A 170 -18.09 1.83 -0.32
#